data_AF-A0A958WMQ9-F1
#
_entry.id   AF-A0A958WMQ9-F1
#
_cell.length_a   1.000
_cell.length_b   1.000
_cell.length_c   1.000
_cell.angle_alpha   90.00
_cell.angle_beta   90.00
_cell.angle_gamma   90.00
#
_symmetry.space_group_name_H-M   'P 1'
#
loop_
_entity.id
_entity.type
_entity.pdbx_description
1 polymer ?
#
loop_
_entity_poly.entity_id
_entity_poly.type
_entity_poly.pdbx_seq_one_letter_code
_entity_poly.pdbx_strand_id
1 'polypeptide(L)' 'MEAHNPDGKGKVSKVQLQKEGFDFSYFTNMYTTKTGKQYFFCYEQGYLPIENDYYALVIKKDYID' A
#
# COMPACT_ATOMS: atom_id res chain seq x y z
N MET A 1 -15.48 -5.89 -12.67
CA MET A 1 -14.23 -5.77 -11.88
C MET A 1 -13.67 -4.34 -11.87
N GLU A 2 -14.29 -3.40 -12.58
CA GLU A 2 -13.88 -1.97 -12.64
C GLU A 2 -14.63 -1.06 -11.64
N ALA A 3 -15.44 -1.61 -10.72
CA ALA A 3 -16.41 -0.82 -9.96
C ALA A 3 -15.88 -0.18 -8.66
N HIS A 4 -14.65 -0.49 -8.22
CA HIS A 4 -14.14 -0.03 -6.92
C HIS A 4 -12.80 0.71 -6.98
N ASN A 5 -12.31 1.09 -8.17
CA ASN A 5 -11.06 1.84 -8.25
C ASN A 5 -11.06 2.90 -9.37
N PRO A 6 -11.81 4.00 -9.20
CA PRO A 6 -11.83 5.08 -10.19
C PRO A 6 -10.59 6.00 -10.17
N ASP A 7 -9.72 5.94 -9.15
CA ASP A 7 -8.70 6.99 -8.92
C ASP A 7 -7.25 6.48 -8.76
N GLY A 8 -7.00 5.17 -8.91
CA GLY A 8 -5.64 4.61 -8.77
C GLY A 8 -5.05 4.68 -7.35
N LYS A 9 -5.83 5.13 -6.36
CA LYS A 9 -5.47 5.18 -4.93
C LYS A 9 -6.53 4.43 -4.11
N GLY A 10 -6.29 3.14 -3.89
CA GLY A 10 -7.16 2.30 -3.07
C GLY A 10 -6.80 2.42 -1.59
N LYS A 11 -7.75 2.78 -0.72
CA LYS A 11 -7.58 2.65 0.73
C LYS A 11 -8.22 1.36 1.20
N VAL A 12 -7.45 0.54 1.90
CA VAL A 12 -7.91 -0.74 2.43
C VAL A 12 -7.52 -0.83 3.90
N SER A 13 -8.41 -1.36 4.73
CA SER A 13 -8.11 -1.54 6.15
C SER A 13 -7.14 -2.71 6.34
N LYS A 14 -6.28 -2.61 7.36
CA LYS A 14 -5.39 -3.71 7.78
C LYS A 14 -6.15 -5.02 7.93
N VAL A 15 -7.28 -4.95 8.62
CA VAL A 15 -8.12 -6.10 8.96
C VAL A 15 -8.65 -6.79 7.71
N GLN A 16 -9.02 -6.03 6.67
CA GLN A 16 -9.52 -6.60 5.43
C GLN A 16 -8.42 -7.33 4.66
N LEU A 17 -7.26 -6.70 4.48
CA LEU A 17 -6.10 -7.34 3.86
C LEU A 17 -5.65 -8.59 4.63
N GLN A 18 -5.57 -8.52 5.96
CA GLN A 18 -5.23 -9.69 6.78
C GLN A 18 -6.27 -10.81 6.65
N LYS A 19 -7.56 -10.48 6.58
CA LYS A 19 -8.64 -11.46 6.33
C LYS A 19 -8.53 -12.10 4.95
N GLU A 20 -8.06 -11.36 3.96
CA GLU A 20 -7.78 -11.88 2.61
C GLU A 20 -6.48 -12.70 2.54
N GLY A 21 -5.74 -12.82 3.66
CA GLY A 21 -4.47 -13.54 3.72
C GLY A 21 -3.28 -12.75 3.18
N PHE A 22 -3.38 -11.43 3.11
CA PHE A 22 -2.30 -10.57 2.67
C PHE A 22 -1.22 -10.43 3.76
N ASP A 23 0.01 -10.78 3.40
CA ASP A 23 1.15 -10.73 4.29
C ASP A 23 1.91 -9.40 4.13
N PHE A 24 1.73 -8.50 5.10
CA PHE A 24 2.45 -7.21 5.17
C PHE A 24 3.96 -7.36 5.45
N SER A 25 4.40 -8.58 5.79
CA SER A 25 5.83 -8.89 5.89
C SER A 25 6.43 -9.29 4.54
N TYR A 26 5.61 -9.52 3.52
CA TYR A 26 6.05 -9.93 2.20
C TYR A 26 6.20 -8.72 1.28
N PHE A 27 7.36 -8.08 1.33
CA PHE A 27 7.75 -6.99 0.44
C PHE A 27 9.20 -7.18 0.01
N THR A 28 9.53 -6.72 -1.19
CA THR A 28 10.91 -6.80 -1.70
C THR A 28 11.70 -5.55 -1.37
N ASN A 29 11.02 -4.42 -1.21
CA ASN A 29 11.62 -3.15 -0.86
C ASN A 29 10.81 -2.46 0.23
N MET A 30 11.52 -1.89 1.21
CA MET A 30 10.95 -0.96 2.19
C MET A 30 11.63 0.39 2.01
N TYR A 31 10.84 1.45 1.95
CA TYR A 31 11.32 2.82 1.81
C TYR A 31 10.76 3.68 2.94
N THR A 32 11.64 4.27 3.73
CA THR A 32 11.22 5.18 4.80
C THR A 32 11.45 6.61 4.36
N THR A 33 10.39 7.42 4.32
CA THR A 33 10.50 8.86 4.03
C THR A 33 11.15 9.60 5.19
N LYS A 34 11.71 10.78 4.89
CA LYS A 34 12.25 11.70 5.92
C LYS A 34 11.22 12.13 6.97
N THR A 35 9.94 12.08 6.63
CA THR A 35 8.81 12.36 7.53
C THR A 35 8.45 11.17 8.44
N GLY A 36 9.16 10.04 8.32
CA GLY A 36 8.94 8.83 9.14
C GLY A 36 7.86 7.89 8.60
N LYS A 37 7.30 8.15 7.41
CA LYS A 37 6.34 7.22 6.79
C LYS A 37 7.09 6.07 6.12
N GLN A 38 6.69 4.84 6.41
CA GLN A 38 7.26 3.62 5.82
C GLN A 38 6.42 3.16 4.64
N TYR A 39 7.02 2.98 3.49
CA TYR A 39 6.40 2.46 2.28
C TYR A 39 6.94 1.06 2.04
N PHE A 40 6.05 0.16 1.64
CA PHE A 40 6.40 -1.22 1.35
C PHE A 40 6.06 -1.49 -0.09
N PHE A 41 7.03 -1.95 -0.87
CA PHE A 41 6.87 -2.21 -2.29
C PHE A 41 7.14 -3.68 -2.58
N CYS A 42 6.24 -4.28 -3.35
CA CYS A 42 6.34 -5.58 -3.96
C CYS A 42 6.29 -5.39 -5.49
N TYR A 43 7.46 -5.39 -6.12
CA TYR A 43 7.63 -5.08 -7.55
C TYR A 43 7.09 -3.70 -7.93
N GLU A 44 5.97 -3.66 -8.65
CA GLU A 44 5.34 -2.44 -9.14
C GLU A 44 4.23 -1.94 -8.23
N GLN A 45 3.76 -2.76 -7.28
CA GLN A 45 2.73 -2.38 -6.32
C GLN A 45 3.36 -2.13 -4.95
N GLY A 46 2.80 -1.21 -4.20
CA GLY A 46 3.19 -0.95 -2.83
C GLY A 46 2.02 -0.55 -1.98
N TYR A 47 2.27 -0.45 -0.69
CA TYR A 47 1.32 0.01 0.28
C TYR A 47 1.99 0.93 1.29
N LEU A 48 1.24 1.92 1.74
CA LEU A 48 1.63 2.90 2.73
C LEU A 48 0.65 2.79 3.91
N PRO A 49 1.11 2.43 5.13
CA PRO A 49 0.31 2.62 6.33
C PRO A 49 -0.03 4.10 6.49
N ILE A 50 -1.33 4.36 6.61
CA ILE A 50 -1.90 5.65 6.91
C ILE A 50 -2.60 5.57 8.28
N GLU A 51 -3.23 6.64 8.70
CA GLU A 51 -3.91 6.70 9.99
C GLU A 51 -5.12 5.76 10.07
N ASN A 52 -5.55 5.44 11.30
CA ASN A 52 -6.69 4.56 11.60
C ASN A 52 -6.54 3.10 11.14
N ASP A 53 -5.33 2.53 11.14
CA ASP A 53 -5.07 1.16 10.68
C ASP A 53 -5.50 0.91 9.21
N TYR A 54 -5.45 1.96 8.39
CA TYR A 54 -5.63 1.85 6.95
C TYR A 54 -4.30 1.81 6.22
N TYR A 55 -4.33 1.21 5.04
CA TYR A 55 -3.22 1.17 4.09
C TYR A 55 -3.69 1.78 2.77
N ALA A 56 -2.88 2.69 2.24
CA ALA A 56 -3.04 3.19 0.89
C ALA A 56 -2.25 2.31 -0.07
N LEU A 57 -2.92 1.69 -1.03
CA LEU A 57 -2.30 0.98 -2.13
C LEU A 57 -1.79 1.99 -3.15
N VAL A 58 -0.52 1.84 -3.51
CA VAL A 58 0.21 2.74 -4.40
C VAL A 58 0.92 1.92 -5.47
N ILE A 59 1.10 2.48 -6.65
CA ILE A 59 1.93 1.86 -7.69
C ILE A 59 3.28 2.58 -7.67
N LYS A 60 4.38 1.83 -7.65
CA LYS A 60 5.76 2.35 -7.59
C LYS A 60 6.02 3.42 -8.67
N LYS A 61 5.39 3.25 -9.84
CA LYS A 61 5.50 4.16 -10.99
C LYS A 61 4.85 5.53 -10.78
N ASP A 62 3.92 5.66 -9.83
CA ASP A 62 3.18 6.91 -9.51
C ASP A 62 3.88 7.73 -8.40
N TYR A 63 4.73 7.08 -7.59
CA TYR A 63 5.40 7.70 -6.44
C TYR A 63 6.90 7.95 -6.64
N ILE A 64 7.48 7.39 -7.70
CA ILE A 64 8.88 7.59 -8.09
C ILE A 64 8.85 8.29 -9.45
N ASP A 65 8.66 9.61 -9.44
CA ASP A 65 9.04 10.51 -10.52
C ASP A 65 10.23 11.35 -10.05
#